data_AF-A0AAV4FFV8-F1
#
_entry.id   AF-A0AAV4FFV8-F1
#
_cell.length_a   1.000
_cell.length_b   1.000
_cell.length_c   1.000
_cell.angle_alpha   90.00
_cell.angle_beta   90.00
_cell.angle_gamma   90.00
#
_symmetry.space_group_name_H-M   'P 1'
#
loop_
_entity.id
_entity.type
_entity.pdbx_description
1 polymer ?
#
loop_
_entity_poly.entity_id
_entity_poly.type
_entity_poly.pdbx_seq_one_letter_code
_entity_poly.pdbx_strand_id
1 'polypeptide(L)'
;MVISREKVIPQIDIKIDGERVEQVANFTYLGHRTTEDGRSDQKVKRRIGMTKNTFSRMSKLLTNRRINFATRSRLTKCYVWSVFLYACETWTLNASLKRNIEALEMWLYRRMARIS
;
A
#
# COMPACT_ATOMS: atom_id res chain seq x y z
N MET A 1 7.34 -1.26 -27.16
CA MET A 1 7.71 -0.35 -26.06
C MET A 1 9.21 -0.49 -25.84
N VAL A 2 10.02 0.44 -26.37
CA VAL A 2 11.48 0.41 -26.20
C VAL A 2 11.80 1.13 -24.90
N ILE A 3 12.30 0.40 -23.90
CA ILE A 3 12.69 0.97 -22.61
C ILE A 3 14.21 1.20 -22.69
N SER A 4 14.60 2.43 -23.02
CA SER A 4 16.00 2.86 -22.94
C SER A 4 16.49 2.77 -21.49
N ARG A 5 17.75 2.37 -21.30
CA ARG A 5 18.41 2.32 -19.98
C ARG A 5 18.87 3.70 -19.50
N GLU A 6 18.88 4.70 -20.39
CA GLU A 6 19.19 6.08 -20.04
C GLU A 6 17.98 6.77 -19.43
N LYS A 7 18.20 7.39 -18.26
CA LYS A 7 17.18 8.13 -17.52
C LYS A 7 16.98 9.51 -18.15
N VAL A 8 16.41 9.55 -19.35
CA VAL A 8 16.00 10.81 -19.99
C VAL A 8 14.68 11.22 -19.35
N ILE A 9 14.68 12.30 -18.57
CA ILE A 9 13.44 12.91 -18.07
C ILE A 9 12.93 13.80 -19.21
N PRO A 10 11.86 13.43 -19.92
CA PRO A 10 11.33 14.27 -20.98
C PRO A 10 10.84 15.58 -20.37
N GLN A 11 11.16 16.71 -21.01
CA GLN A 11 10.57 17.99 -20.65
C GLN A 11 9.16 18.03 -21.21
N ILE A 12 8.17 18.09 -20.33
CA ILE A 12 6.76 18.06 -20.69
C ILE A 12 6.24 19.51 -20.78
N ASP A 13 5.51 19.83 -21.85
CA ASP A 13 4.81 21.10 -22.03
C ASP A 13 3.30 20.85 -22.13
N ILE A 14 2.65 20.74 -20.97
CA ILE A 14 1.20 20.62 -20.86
C ILE A 14 0.65 21.97 -20.39
N LYS A 15 -0.37 22.48 -21.09
CA LYS A 15 -1.07 23.72 -20.74
C LYS A 15 -2.52 23.44 -20.39
N ILE A 16 -3.01 24.04 -19.31
CA ILE A 16 -4.42 24.03 -18.88
C ILE A 16 -4.85 25.50 -18.85
N ASP A 17 -5.89 25.85 -19.61
CA ASP A 17 -6.40 27.23 -19.72
C ASP A 17 -5.32 28.28 -20.10
N GLY A 18 -4.32 27.85 -20.87
CA GLY A 18 -3.18 28.70 -21.28
C GLY A 18 -2.03 28.76 -20.27
N GLU A 19 -2.21 28.24 -19.05
CA GLU A 19 -1.15 28.14 -18.04
C GLU A 19 -0.38 26.82 -18.13
N ARG A 20 0.94 26.89 -18.04
CA ARG A 20 1.82 25.70 -18.08
C ARG A 20 1.79 24.98 -16.73
N VAL A 21 1.54 23.67 -16.76
CA VAL A 21 1.57 22.82 -15.56
C VAL A 21 3.02 22.55 -15.15
N GLU A 22 3.32 22.70 -13.85
CA GLU A 22 4.64 22.43 -13.30
C GLU A 22 4.97 20.92 -13.34
N GLN A 23 6.16 20.59 -13.84
CA GLN A 23 6.69 19.24 -13.80
C GLN A 23 7.48 19.01 -12.50
N VAL A 24 6.92 18.23 -11.58
CA VAL A 24 7.51 17.93 -10.27
C VAL A 24 7.95 16.46 -10.15
N ALA A 25 9.04 16.19 -9.43
CA ALA A 25 9.52 14.82 -9.19
C ALA A 25 8.68 14.03 -8.17
N ASN A 26 8.01 14.74 -7.26
CA ASN A 26 7.12 14.17 -6.25
C ASN A 26 5.85 14.99 -6.17
N PHE A 27 4.69 14.35 -6.30
CA PHE A 27 3.39 14.99 -6.17
C PHE A 27 2.57 14.29 -5.09
N THR A 28 1.92 15.04 -4.20
CA THR A 28 1.03 14.45 -3.18
C THR A 28 -0.42 14.77 -3.54
N TYR A 29 -1.19 13.74 -3.85
CA TYR A 29 -2.61 13.85 -4.16
C TYR A 29 -3.42 13.08 -3.13
N LEU A 30 -4.33 13.74 -2.41
CA LEU A 30 -5.19 13.12 -1.38
C LEU A 30 -4.41 12.27 -0.35
N GLY A 31 -3.22 12.75 0.04
CA GLY A 31 -2.31 12.05 0.96
C GLY A 31 -1.51 10.89 0.35
N HIS A 32 -1.70 10.60 -0.94
CA HIS A 32 -0.94 9.63 -1.73
C HIS A 32 0.21 10.32 -2.47
N ARG A 33 1.46 9.93 -2.19
CA ARG A 33 2.64 10.49 -2.85
C ARG A 33 2.98 9.68 -4.11
N THR A 34 3.02 10.33 -5.26
CA THR A 34 3.43 9.78 -6.55
C THR A 34 4.80 10.34 -6.93
N THR A 35 5.67 9.45 -7.41
CA THR A 35 7.06 9.73 -7.80
C THR A 35 7.18 9.69 -9.32
N GLU A 36 8.17 10.39 -9.87
CA GLU A 36 8.50 10.42 -11.31
C GLU A 36 8.68 9.02 -11.93
N ASP A 37 9.17 8.06 -11.15
CA ASP A 37 9.45 6.70 -11.60
C ASP A 37 8.21 5.80 -11.65
N GLY A 38 7.05 6.31 -11.22
CA GLY A 38 5.78 5.59 -11.18
C GLY A 38 5.77 4.36 -10.26
N ARG A 39 6.82 4.17 -9.43
CA ARG A 39 6.96 2.95 -8.63
C ARG A 39 6.05 2.97 -7.42
N SER A 40 5.44 1.81 -7.14
CA SER A 40 4.49 1.63 -6.04
C SER A 40 5.14 1.06 -4.77
N ASP A 41 6.40 0.61 -4.82
CA ASP A 41 7.06 -0.14 -3.75
C ASP A 41 7.11 0.63 -2.42
N GLN A 42 7.50 1.91 -2.44
CA GLN A 42 7.57 2.73 -1.23
C GLN A 42 6.18 2.95 -0.62
N LYS A 43 5.16 3.13 -1.48
CA LYS A 43 3.78 3.41 -1.09
C LYS A 43 3.18 2.20 -0.38
N VAL A 44 3.41 1.02 -0.93
CA VAL A 44 2.97 -0.25 -0.35
C VAL A 44 3.71 -0.50 0.96
N LYS A 45 5.04 -0.34 1.01
CA LYS A 45 5.81 -0.52 2.26
C LYS A 45 5.26 0.35 3.39
N ARG A 46 4.92 1.61 3.10
CA ARG A 46 4.26 2.50 4.06
C ARG A 46 2.92 1.94 4.54
N ARG A 47 2.07 1.45 3.63
CA ARG A 47 0.77 0.85 3.94
C ARG A 47 0.88 -0.45 4.74
N ILE A 48 1.88 -1.29 4.45
CA ILE A 48 2.22 -2.48 5.26
C ILE A 48 2.54 -2.05 6.69
N GLY A 49 3.38 -1.04 6.87
CA GLY A 49 3.73 -0.51 8.20
C GLY A 49 2.51 -0.01 8.98
N MET A 50 1.65 0.78 8.32
CA MET A 50 0.39 1.25 8.92
C MET A 50 -0.52 0.09 9.32
N THR A 51 -0.67 -0.90 8.44
CA THR A 51 -1.51 -2.09 8.68
C THR A 51 -1.03 -2.89 9.89
N LYS A 52 0.29 -3.13 9.99
CA LYS A 52 0.90 -3.81 11.15
C LYS A 52 0.71 -3.01 12.44
N ASN A 53 0.79 -1.67 12.38
CA ASN A 53 0.51 -0.81 13.52
C ASN A 53 -0.96 -0.91 13.95
N THR A 54 -1.91 -0.81 13.02
CA THR A 54 -3.35 -0.96 13.29
C THR A 54 -3.66 -2.32 13.91
N PHE A 55 -3.12 -3.41 13.35
CA PHE A 55 -3.25 -4.74 13.94
C PHE A 55 -2.72 -4.78 15.37
N SER A 56 -1.55 -4.18 15.62
CA SER A 56 -0.93 -4.15 16.96
C SER A 56 -1.80 -3.39 17.97
N ARG A 57 -2.41 -2.28 17.57
CA ARG A 57 -3.38 -1.53 18.41
C ARG A 57 -4.61 -2.37 18.74
N MET A 58 -5.10 -3.16 17.79
CA MET A 58 -6.27 -4.03 17.96
C MET A 58 -5.92 -5.44 18.46
N SER A 59 -4.65 -5.70 18.78
CA SER A 59 -4.15 -7.06 19.05
C SER A 59 -4.87 -7.76 20.21
N LYS A 60 -5.29 -7.01 21.24
CA LYS A 60 -6.08 -7.55 22.37
C LYS A 60 -7.39 -8.20 21.89
N LEU A 61 -8.05 -7.62 20.89
CA LEU A 61 -9.28 -8.13 20.31
C LEU A 61 -8.99 -9.22 19.27
N LEU A 62 -8.07 -8.95 18.35
CA LEU A 62 -7.76 -9.82 17.21
C LEU A 62 -7.02 -11.10 17.61
N THR A 63 -6.40 -11.15 18.79
CA THR A 63 -5.72 -12.36 19.30
C THR A 63 -6.47 -13.04 20.46
N ASN A 64 -7.69 -12.59 20.79
CA ASN A 64 -8.47 -13.16 21.88
C ASN A 64 -9.05 -14.53 21.50
N ARG A 65 -8.62 -15.59 22.18
CA ARG A 65 -9.10 -16.97 21.95
C ARG A 65 -10.56 -17.18 22.35
N ARG A 66 -11.15 -16.31 23.18
CA ARG A 66 -12.59 -16.36 23.52
C ARG A 66 -13.49 -15.97 22.35
N ILE A 67 -12.95 -15.27 21.35
CA ILE A 67 -13.68 -14.86 20.16
C ILE A 67 -13.39 -15.87 19.04
N ASN A 68 -14.44 -16.35 18.38
CA ASN A 68 -14.30 -17.26 17.24
C ASN A 68 -13.35 -16.67 16.18
N PHE A 69 -12.47 -17.52 15.65
CA PHE A 69 -11.54 -17.16 14.59
C PHE A 69 -12.23 -16.54 13.37
N ALA A 70 -13.41 -17.03 12.99
CA ALA A 70 -14.19 -16.46 11.89
C ALA A 70 -14.56 -14.98 12.15
N THR A 71 -14.99 -14.66 13.37
CA THR A 71 -15.30 -13.29 13.78
C THR A 71 -14.06 -12.41 13.79
N ARG A 72 -12.94 -12.90 14.31
CA ARG A 72 -11.66 -12.15 14.30
C ARG A 72 -11.14 -11.91 12.88
N SER A 73 -11.34 -12.87 11.98
CA SER A 73 -11.00 -12.74 10.56
C SER A 73 -11.86 -11.69 9.87
N ARG A 74 -13.17 -11.66 10.13
CA ARG A 74 -14.07 -10.60 9.65
C ARG A 74 -13.65 -9.22 10.16
N LEU A 75 -13.34 -9.09 11.45
CA LEU A 75 -12.86 -7.83 12.02
C LEU A 75 -11.54 -7.37 11.39
N THR A 76 -10.61 -8.30 11.16
CA THR A 76 -9.34 -8.02 10.47
C THR A 76 -9.62 -7.53 9.04
N LYS A 77 -10.55 -8.17 8.32
CA LYS A 77 -10.97 -7.73 6.98
C LYS A 77 -11.60 -6.32 6.97
N CYS A 78 -12.45 -6.01 7.95
CA CYS A 78 -13.10 -4.70 8.01
C CYS A 78 -12.15 -3.56 8.42
N TYR A 79 -11.30 -3.77 9.43
CA TYR A 79 -10.53 -2.66 10.04
C TYR A 79 -9.04 -2.65 9.69
N VAL A 80 -8.43 -3.82 9.48
CA VAL A 80 -6.98 -3.91 9.23
C VAL A 80 -6.70 -3.90 7.73
N TRP A 81 -7.42 -4.71 6.97
CA TRP A 81 -7.28 -4.75 5.51
C TRP A 81 -7.73 -3.46 4.82
N SER A 82 -8.73 -2.76 5.34
CA SER A 82 -9.14 -1.45 4.81
C SER A 82 -8.02 -0.39 4.86
N VAL A 83 -7.17 -0.42 5.90
CA VAL A 83 -5.99 0.46 6.00
C VAL A 83 -4.96 0.13 4.94
N PHE A 84 -4.78 -1.16 4.64
CA PHE A 84 -3.86 -1.63 3.62
C PHE A 84 -4.34 -1.26 2.22
N LEU A 85 -5.61 -1.53 1.92
CA LEU A 85 -6.23 -1.40 0.61
C LEU A 85 -6.54 0.05 0.21
N TYR A 86 -6.37 1.01 1.10
CA TYR A 86 -6.59 2.41 0.75
C TYR A 86 -5.66 2.86 -0.39
N ALA A 87 -6.26 3.37 -1.47
CA ALA A 87 -5.59 3.79 -2.69
C ALA A 87 -4.77 2.66 -3.33
N CYS A 88 -5.24 1.42 -3.24
CA CYS A 88 -4.62 0.30 -3.94
C CYS A 88 -4.93 0.33 -5.45
N GLU A 89 -5.98 1.05 -5.88
CA GLU A 89 -6.31 1.22 -7.31
C GLU A 89 -5.20 1.95 -8.08
N THR A 90 -4.34 2.71 -7.38
CA THR A 90 -3.22 3.45 -7.98
C THR A 90 -1.90 2.66 -7.98
N TRP A 91 -1.91 1.41 -7.52
CA TRP A 91 -0.69 0.60 -7.44
C TRP A 91 -0.47 -0.19 -8.73
N THR A 92 0.72 -0.06 -9.28
CA THR A 92 1.19 -0.94 -10.35
C THR A 92 1.67 -2.25 -9.74
N LEU A 93 0.90 -3.33 -9.94
CA LEU A 93 1.25 -4.66 -9.46
C LEU A 93 2.50 -5.20 -10.17
N ASN A 94 3.47 -5.63 -9.36
CA ASN A 94 4.67 -6.31 -9.82
C ASN A 94 4.93 -7.57 -8.96
N ALA A 95 5.85 -8.44 -9.39
CA ALA A 95 6.11 -9.70 -8.68
C ALA A 95 6.69 -9.51 -7.27
N SER A 96 7.40 -8.41 -7.01
CA SER A 96 7.89 -8.06 -5.66
C SER A 96 6.74 -7.65 -4.75
N LEU A 97 5.83 -6.82 -5.27
CA LEU A 97 4.65 -6.33 -4.58
C LEU A 97 3.71 -7.48 -4.21
N LYS A 98 3.45 -8.41 -5.15
CA LYS A 98 2.64 -9.60 -4.87
C LYS A 98 3.19 -10.40 -3.68
N ARG A 99 4.51 -10.67 -3.68
CA ARG A 99 5.19 -11.34 -2.55
C ARG A 99 5.04 -10.58 -1.23
N ASN A 100 5.12 -9.25 -1.25
CA ASN A 100 4.94 -8.42 -0.06
C ASN A 100 3.49 -8.48 0.48
N ILE A 101 2.49 -8.54 -0.39
CA ILE A 101 1.08 -8.69 -0.02
C ILE A 101 0.83 -10.06 0.62
N GLU A 102 1.32 -11.13 -0.01
CA GLU A 102 1.23 -12.50 0.52
C GLU A 102 1.93 -12.61 1.89
N ALA A 103 3.11 -12.01 2.03
CA ALA A 103 3.83 -11.97 3.30
C ALA A 103 3.07 -11.21 4.40
N LEU A 104 2.40 -10.10 4.06
CA LEU A 104 1.54 -9.36 4.99
C LEU A 104 0.34 -10.22 5.41
N GLU A 105 -0.34 -10.86 4.45
CA GLU A 105 -1.48 -11.72 4.71
C GLU A 105 -1.11 -12.86 5.68
N MET A 106 -0.03 -13.58 5.39
CA MET A 106 0.47 -14.64 6.25
C MET A 106 0.85 -14.12 7.64
N TRP A 107 1.48 -12.95 7.73
CA TRP A 107 1.81 -12.32 9.00
C TRP A 107 0.56 -12.01 9.83
N LEU A 108 -0.51 -11.47 9.22
CA LEU A 108 -1.77 -11.16 9.90
C LEU A 108 -2.43 -12.43 10.47
N TYR A 109 -2.57 -13.47 9.64
CA TYR A 109 -3.24 -14.71 10.06
C TYR A 109 -2.43 -15.47 11.12
N ARG A 110 -1.11 -15.59 10.97
CA ARG A 110 -0.25 -16.23 11.97
C ARG A 110 -0.31 -15.50 13.31
N ARG A 111 -0.25 -14.16 13.29
CA ARG A 111 -0.33 -13.33 14.51
C ARG A 111 -1.69 -13.47 15.19
N MET A 112 -2.78 -13.50 14.43
CA MET A 112 -4.14 -13.74 14.92
C MET A 112 -4.31 -15.14 15.52
N ALA A 113 -3.68 -16.16 14.92
CA ALA A 113 -3.67 -17.53 15.43
C ALA A 113 -2.68 -17.74 16.61
N ARG A 114 -1.81 -16.76 16.90
CA ARG A 114 -0.69 -16.87 17.84
C ARG A 114 0.29 -17.99 17.49
N ILE A 115 0.56 -18.16 16.19
CA ILE A 115 1.58 -19.08 15.67
C ILE A 115 2.86 -18.26 15.45
N SER A 116 3.97 -18.73 16.01
CA SER A 116 5.32 -18.20 15.77
C SER A 116 5.81 -18.56 14.37
#